data_AF-A0A645DKA6-F1
#
_entry.id   AF-A0A645DKA6-F1
#
_cell.length_a   1.000
_cell.length_b   1.000
_cell.length_c   1.000
_cell.angle_alpha   90.00
_cell.angle_beta   90.00
_cell.angle_gamma   90.00
#
_symmetry.space_group_name_H-M   'P 1'
#
loop_
_entity.id
_entity.type
_entity.pdbx_description
1 polymer ?
#
loop_
_entity_poly.entity_id
_entity_poly.type
_entity_poly.pdbx_seq_one_letter_code
_entity_poly.pdbx_strand_id
1 'polypeptide(L)'
;MNADTEGYTPNTVTTDWGAAKLLKYAKGNTAKGLSGAKFEVYNSTNGACATLGSKITVNGATEFTSDSNGVVDIAGLYVGKNSQTASRVYCVVETEAPVGYVLNADAQAITVTPGAVATGTYTLSVPNTPSKGPNLPLTGGQGTMLFLIAGVAIIGAAGGTLIFRKARA
;
A
#
# COMPACT_ATOMS: atom_id res chain seq x y z
N MET A 1 57.27 -24.06 14.44
CA MET A 1 56.21 -23.04 14.35
C MET A 1 55.63 -23.17 12.95
N ASN A 2 54.54 -23.91 12.80
CA ASN A 2 53.82 -24.01 11.52
C ASN A 2 52.75 -22.93 11.52
N ALA A 3 52.92 -21.94 10.65
CA ALA A 3 51.96 -20.87 10.45
C ALA A 3 50.98 -21.32 9.35
N ASP A 4 50.06 -22.20 9.72
CA ASP A 4 49.00 -22.66 8.84
C ASP A 4 47.81 -21.70 9.01
N THR A 5 47.94 -20.47 8.51
CA THR A 5 46.78 -19.58 8.36
C THR A 5 46.15 -19.80 6.99
N GLU A 6 45.35 -20.85 6.87
CA GLU A 6 44.37 -20.92 5.77
C GLU A 6 43.43 -19.71 5.91
N GLY A 7 43.50 -18.80 4.95
CA GLY A 7 42.73 -17.56 4.97
C GLY A 7 41.23 -17.85 4.89
N TYR A 8 40.49 -17.57 5.97
CA TYR A 8 39.03 -17.54 5.93
C TYR A 8 38.56 -16.30 5.16
N THR A 9 37.97 -16.49 3.98
CA THR A 9 37.19 -15.45 3.30
C THR A 9 35.71 -15.66 3.62
N PRO A 10 35.09 -14.83 4.48
CA PRO A 10 33.67 -14.94 4.74
C PRO A 10 32.87 -14.65 3.48
N ASN A 11 31.73 -15.33 3.34
CA ASN A 11 30.74 -15.00 2.35
C ASN A 11 30.08 -13.65 2.68
N THR A 12 30.07 -12.72 1.72
CA THR A 12 29.36 -11.45 1.85
C THR A 12 27.91 -11.62 1.41
N VAL A 13 26.95 -11.11 2.21
CA VAL A 13 25.54 -11.04 1.83
C VAL A 13 25.15 -9.58 1.64
N THR A 14 24.56 -9.25 0.50
CA THR A 14 23.98 -7.92 0.22
C THR A 14 22.47 -8.01 0.10
N THR A 15 21.79 -6.90 0.37
CA THR A 15 20.35 -6.75 0.13
C THR A 15 20.12 -5.69 -0.94
N ASP A 16 19.28 -6.01 -1.91
CA ASP A 16 18.94 -5.13 -3.01
C ASP A 16 17.59 -4.47 -2.71
N TRP A 17 17.56 -3.14 -2.79
CA TRP A 17 16.38 -2.31 -2.51
C TRP A 17 16.09 -1.40 -3.70
N GLY A 18 14.81 -1.17 -3.95
CA GLY A 18 14.34 -0.27 -5.00
C GLY A 18 13.33 0.75 -4.48
N ALA A 19 13.17 1.84 -5.21
CA ALA A 19 12.12 2.81 -4.98
C ALA A 19 10.94 2.60 -5.95
N ALA A 20 9.76 3.10 -5.56
CA ALA A 20 8.63 3.27 -6.46
C ALA A 20 8.13 4.72 -6.42
N LYS A 21 7.71 5.23 -7.57
CA LYS A 21 7.14 6.57 -7.70
C LYS A 21 5.81 6.48 -8.44
N LEU A 22 4.73 6.97 -7.83
CA LEU A 22 3.40 6.96 -8.42
C LEU A 22 3.02 8.36 -8.92
N LEU A 23 2.30 8.43 -10.04
CA LEU A 23 1.63 9.64 -10.48
C LEU A 23 0.12 9.50 -10.30
N LYS A 24 -0.45 10.26 -9.36
CA LYS A 24 -1.89 10.43 -9.17
C LYS A 24 -2.37 11.62 -10.01
N TYR A 25 -3.33 11.39 -10.91
CA TYR A 25 -3.82 12.44 -11.81
C TYR A 25 -5.33 12.34 -12.08
N ALA A 26 -5.90 13.41 -12.66
CA ALA A 26 -7.28 13.42 -13.12
C ALA A 26 -7.43 12.60 -14.40
N LYS A 27 -8.36 11.63 -14.43
CA LYS A 27 -8.59 10.78 -15.62
C LYS A 27 -8.85 11.66 -16.85
N GLY A 28 -8.04 11.45 -17.90
CA GLY A 28 -8.06 12.23 -19.13
C GLY A 28 -7.13 13.45 -19.16
N ASN A 29 -6.42 13.78 -18.08
CA ASN A 29 -5.42 14.86 -18.06
C ASN A 29 -4.27 14.54 -17.07
N THR A 30 -3.18 13.94 -17.59
CA THR A 30 -1.98 13.59 -16.81
C THR A 30 -1.18 14.78 -16.29
N ALA A 31 -1.35 15.97 -16.88
CA ALA A 31 -0.73 17.19 -16.38
C ALA A 31 -1.43 17.74 -15.12
N LYS A 32 -2.64 17.26 -14.83
CA LYS A 32 -3.39 17.63 -13.62
C LYS A 32 -3.15 16.59 -12.52
N GLY A 33 -2.04 16.75 -11.82
CA GLY A 33 -1.72 16.00 -10.60
C GLY A 33 -2.78 16.22 -9.51
N LEU A 34 -3.04 15.20 -8.70
CA LEU A 34 -4.02 15.26 -7.62
C LEU A 34 -3.36 15.01 -6.28
N SER A 35 -3.45 16.00 -5.39
CA SER A 35 -2.95 15.91 -4.01
C SER A 35 -3.94 15.22 -3.08
N GLY A 36 -3.42 14.56 -2.05
CA GLY A 36 -4.20 14.03 -0.94
C GLY A 36 -4.79 12.63 -1.16
N ALA A 37 -4.47 11.95 -2.28
CA ALA A 37 -4.77 10.52 -2.39
C ALA A 37 -3.86 9.76 -1.43
N LYS A 38 -4.39 8.73 -0.75
CA LYS A 38 -3.62 7.86 0.12
C LYS A 38 -3.52 6.46 -0.45
N PHE A 39 -2.32 5.90 -0.32
CA PHE A 39 -1.97 4.60 -0.84
C PHE A 39 -1.36 3.71 0.21
N GLU A 40 -1.63 2.42 0.09
CA GLU A 40 -0.95 1.37 0.83
C GLU A 40 -0.27 0.40 -0.13
N VAL A 41 0.83 -0.21 0.31
CA VAL A 41 1.59 -1.18 -0.47
C VAL A 41 1.50 -2.55 0.20
N TYR A 42 1.34 -3.58 -0.60
CA TYR A 42 1.21 -4.97 -0.17
C TYR A 42 2.18 -5.85 -0.95
N ASN A 43 2.65 -6.93 -0.32
CA ASN A 43 3.30 -8.00 -1.06
C ASN A 43 2.36 -8.55 -2.13
N SER A 44 2.91 -8.86 -3.30
CA SER A 44 2.18 -9.61 -4.32
C SER A 44 2.17 -11.11 -3.98
N THR A 45 1.06 -11.77 -4.31
CA THR A 45 0.95 -13.24 -4.28
C THR A 45 1.20 -13.77 -5.69
N ASN A 46 2.22 -14.61 -5.88
CA ASN A 46 2.59 -15.19 -7.18
C ASN A 46 2.82 -14.16 -8.31
N GLY A 47 3.26 -12.94 -7.96
CA GLY A 47 3.49 -11.89 -8.95
C GLY A 47 2.21 -11.21 -9.48
N ALA A 48 1.05 -11.49 -8.87
CA ALA A 48 -0.23 -10.87 -9.18
C ALA A 48 -0.85 -10.14 -7.97
N CYS A 49 -1.88 -9.33 -8.23
CA CYS A 49 -2.62 -8.56 -7.22
C CYS A 49 -4.07 -9.01 -7.04
N ALA A 50 -4.43 -10.19 -7.56
CA ALA A 50 -5.74 -10.79 -7.30
C ALA A 50 -5.93 -11.16 -5.82
N THR A 51 -4.84 -11.42 -5.10
CA THR A 51 -4.83 -11.63 -3.65
C THR A 51 -3.65 -10.86 -3.06
N LEU A 52 -3.94 -9.98 -2.11
CA LEU A 52 -2.93 -9.19 -1.42
C LEU A 52 -2.22 -10.05 -0.38
N GLY A 53 -0.89 -9.97 -0.35
CA GLY A 53 -0.07 -10.48 0.74
C GLY A 53 -0.01 -9.50 1.91
N SER A 54 1.00 -9.62 2.76
CA SER A 54 1.17 -8.71 3.90
C SER A 54 1.38 -7.25 3.47
N LYS A 55 0.77 -6.33 4.21
CA LYS A 55 1.00 -4.88 4.10
C LYS A 55 2.48 -4.54 4.37
N ILE A 56 3.03 -3.63 3.58
CA ILE A 56 4.42 -3.18 3.66
C ILE A 56 4.51 -1.92 4.52
N THR A 57 5.53 -1.88 5.37
CA THR A 57 5.95 -0.67 6.09
C THR A 57 7.26 -0.19 5.49
N VAL A 58 7.34 1.08 5.13
CA VAL A 58 8.57 1.74 4.64
C VAL A 58 8.89 2.89 5.58
N ASN A 59 10.06 2.89 6.19
CA ASN A 59 10.50 3.93 7.13
C ASN A 59 9.47 4.24 8.25
N GLY A 60 8.79 3.20 8.75
CA GLY A 60 7.76 3.34 9.79
C GLY A 60 6.38 3.80 9.30
N ALA A 61 6.21 4.08 7.99
CA ALA A 61 4.94 4.45 7.39
C ALA A 61 4.32 3.28 6.61
N THR A 62 3.00 3.14 6.72
CA THR A 62 2.19 2.19 5.93
C THR A 62 1.26 2.87 4.93
N GLU A 63 1.15 4.20 5.02
CA GLU A 63 0.31 5.04 4.17
C GLU A 63 1.19 6.09 3.48
N PHE A 64 1.00 6.26 2.17
CA PHE A 64 1.76 7.18 1.33
C PHE A 64 0.80 8.12 0.61
N THR A 65 1.01 9.42 0.78
CA THR A 65 0.08 10.45 0.28
C THR A 65 0.63 11.13 -0.96
N SER A 66 -0.24 11.42 -1.93
CA SER A 66 0.15 12.20 -3.11
C SER A 66 0.34 13.68 -2.80
N ASP A 67 1.45 14.24 -3.25
CA ASP A 67 1.81 15.65 -3.05
C ASP A 67 1.01 16.62 -3.95
N SER A 68 1.35 17.90 -3.93
CA SER A 68 0.70 18.93 -4.75
C SER A 68 0.80 18.69 -6.26
N ASN A 69 1.79 17.91 -6.71
CA ASN A 69 1.99 17.52 -8.10
C ASN A 69 1.37 16.14 -8.41
N GLY A 70 0.71 15.53 -7.43
CA GLY A 70 0.17 14.18 -7.53
C GLY A 70 1.23 13.08 -7.40
N VAL A 71 2.44 13.40 -6.96
CA VAL A 71 3.52 12.41 -6.84
C VAL A 71 3.45 11.72 -5.48
N VAL A 72 3.64 10.40 -5.49
CA VAL A 72 3.82 9.58 -4.29
C VAL A 72 5.19 8.93 -4.36
N ASP A 73 6.02 9.16 -3.34
CA ASP A 73 7.36 8.58 -3.24
C ASP A 73 7.41 7.46 -2.20
N ILE A 74 7.81 6.27 -2.64
CA ILE A 74 7.99 5.07 -1.81
C ILE A 74 9.46 4.67 -1.91
N ALA A 75 10.26 5.12 -0.93
CA ALA A 75 11.72 5.14 -1.06
C ALA A 75 12.41 3.77 -0.97
N GLY A 76 11.79 2.77 -0.35
CA GLY A 76 12.46 1.52 -0.01
C GLY A 76 11.54 0.30 -0.03
N LEU A 77 11.67 -0.50 -1.08
CA LEU A 77 11.01 -1.79 -1.24
C LEU A 77 12.09 -2.85 -1.50
N TYR A 78 12.06 -3.92 -0.73
CA TYR A 78 13.03 -5.01 -0.86
C TYR A 78 12.85 -5.68 -2.23
N VAL A 79 13.94 -5.97 -2.93
CA VAL A 79 13.90 -6.68 -4.20
C VAL A 79 14.44 -8.09 -4.03
N GLY A 80 15.64 -8.22 -3.46
CA GLY A 80 16.35 -9.49 -3.37
C GLY A 80 17.65 -9.41 -2.58
N LYS A 81 18.50 -10.42 -2.76
CA LYS A 81 19.84 -10.50 -2.17
C LYS A 81 20.86 -10.86 -3.22
N ASN A 82 22.09 -10.40 -3.01
CA ASN A 82 23.25 -10.76 -3.81
C ASN A 82 23.05 -10.54 -5.32
N SER A 83 22.23 -9.56 -5.70
CA SER A 83 21.90 -9.22 -7.08
C SER A 83 21.32 -10.38 -7.91
N GLN A 84 20.71 -11.37 -7.24
CA GLN A 84 20.11 -12.55 -7.89
C GLN A 84 18.69 -12.29 -8.43
N THR A 85 18.07 -11.18 -8.03
CA THR A 85 16.69 -10.84 -8.41
C THR A 85 16.68 -9.51 -9.13
N ALA A 86 16.32 -9.53 -10.42
CA ALA A 86 16.28 -8.32 -11.25
C ALA A 86 15.14 -7.37 -10.84
N SER A 87 14.00 -7.92 -10.41
CA SER A 87 12.85 -7.14 -9.98
C SER A 87 11.90 -7.93 -9.08
N ARG A 88 11.04 -7.21 -8.35
CA ARG A 88 9.99 -7.78 -7.52
C ARG A 88 8.67 -7.04 -7.73
N VAL A 89 7.57 -7.79 -7.75
CA VAL A 89 6.22 -7.23 -7.88
C VAL A 89 5.62 -6.92 -6.51
N TYR A 90 4.99 -5.76 -6.41
CA TYR A 90 4.18 -5.32 -5.28
C TYR A 90 2.79 -4.89 -5.76
N CYS A 91 1.84 -4.81 -4.82
CA CYS A 91 0.49 -4.34 -5.09
C CYS A 91 0.26 -3.02 -4.37
N VAL A 92 -0.22 -2.02 -5.10
CA VAL A 92 -0.56 -0.70 -4.58
C VAL A 92 -2.08 -0.56 -4.60
N VAL A 93 -2.64 -0.07 -3.50
CA VAL A 93 -4.09 0.14 -3.34
C VAL A 93 -4.32 1.60 -2.93
N GLU A 94 -5.19 2.31 -3.64
CA GLU A 94 -5.70 3.61 -3.18
C GLU A 94 -6.73 3.35 -2.07
N THR A 95 -6.49 3.89 -0.87
CA THR A 95 -7.38 3.71 0.29
C THR A 95 -8.22 4.95 0.56
N GLU A 96 -7.77 6.12 0.11
CA GLU A 96 -8.50 7.38 0.17
C GLU A 96 -8.29 8.16 -1.13
N ALA A 97 -9.39 8.60 -1.74
CA ALA A 97 -9.35 9.38 -2.97
C ALA A 97 -9.07 10.85 -2.67
N PRO A 98 -8.50 11.62 -3.62
CA PRO A 98 -8.47 13.07 -3.54
C PRO A 98 -9.88 13.66 -3.43
N VAL A 99 -10.00 14.80 -2.76
CA VAL A 99 -11.26 15.53 -2.64
C VAL A 99 -11.87 15.80 -4.02
N GLY A 100 -13.15 15.45 -4.20
CA GLY A 100 -13.88 15.63 -5.45
C GLY A 100 -13.66 14.53 -6.50
N TYR A 101 -13.01 13.42 -6.13
CA TYR A 101 -12.78 12.28 -7.02
C TYR A 101 -13.34 10.98 -6.43
N VAL A 102 -13.65 10.04 -7.32
CA VAL A 102 -14.08 8.69 -6.95
C VAL A 102 -12.86 7.84 -6.59
N LEU A 103 -12.96 7.07 -5.50
CA LEU A 103 -11.94 6.11 -5.06
C LEU A 103 -11.78 4.98 -6.08
N ASN A 104 -10.54 4.72 -6.49
CA ASN A 104 -10.17 3.54 -7.25
C ASN A 104 -9.52 2.50 -6.32
N ALA A 105 -10.33 1.69 -5.66
CA ALA A 105 -9.87 0.68 -4.71
C ALA A 105 -9.24 -0.56 -5.37
N ASP A 106 -9.11 -0.60 -6.70
CA ASP A 106 -8.51 -1.73 -7.41
C ASP A 106 -7.01 -1.81 -7.10
N ALA A 107 -6.58 -3.00 -6.70
CA ALA A 107 -5.16 -3.28 -6.48
C ALA A 107 -4.39 -3.30 -7.81
N GLN A 108 -3.35 -2.48 -7.90
CA GLN A 108 -2.54 -2.31 -9.10
C GLN A 108 -1.12 -2.81 -8.87
N ALA A 109 -0.62 -3.61 -9.82
CA ALA A 109 0.73 -4.16 -9.74
C ALA A 109 1.78 -3.10 -10.09
N ILE A 110 2.87 -3.09 -9.33
CA ILE A 110 4.10 -2.36 -9.65
C ILE A 110 5.27 -3.31 -9.67
N THR A 111 6.18 -3.12 -10.63
CA THR A 111 7.44 -3.87 -10.72
C THR A 111 8.57 -2.97 -10.24
N VAL A 112 9.27 -3.39 -9.20
CA VAL A 112 10.35 -2.64 -8.56
C VAL A 112 11.68 -3.29 -8.91
N THR A 113 12.61 -2.51 -9.43
CA THR A 113 14.02 -2.90 -9.69
C THR A 113 14.92 -2.28 -8.62
N PRO A 114 16.12 -2.85 -8.35
CA PRO A 114 17.07 -2.24 -7.44
C PRO A 114 17.47 -0.82 -7.87
N GLY A 115 17.61 0.10 -6.92
CA GLY A 115 17.98 1.50 -7.15
C GLY A 115 16.81 2.49 -7.17
N ALA A 116 17.11 3.73 -7.58
CA ALA A 116 16.15 4.82 -7.63
C ALA A 116 15.33 4.82 -8.94
N VAL A 117 14.13 5.40 -8.88
CA VAL A 117 13.34 5.70 -10.07
C VAL A 117 13.94 6.91 -10.78
N ALA A 118 14.13 6.82 -12.10
CA ALA A 118 14.68 7.91 -12.89
C ALA A 118 13.79 9.17 -12.81
N THR A 119 14.41 10.34 -12.75
CA THR A 119 13.70 11.63 -12.74
C THR A 119 12.75 11.75 -13.92
N GLY A 120 11.51 12.17 -13.66
CA GLY A 120 10.48 12.34 -14.70
C GLY A 120 9.79 11.04 -15.13
N THR A 121 10.12 9.91 -14.52
CA THR A 121 9.45 8.62 -14.75
C THR A 121 8.63 8.19 -13.54
N TYR A 122 7.62 7.36 -13.79
CA TYR A 122 6.72 6.84 -12.77
C TYR A 122 6.62 5.33 -12.92
N THR A 123 6.67 4.61 -11.78
CA THR A 123 6.44 3.16 -11.72
C THR A 123 4.98 2.82 -12.04
N LEU A 124 4.04 3.70 -11.64
CA LEU A 124 2.61 3.55 -11.89
C LEU A 124 1.96 4.92 -12.04
N SER A 125 1.00 5.03 -12.95
CA SER A 125 0.16 6.22 -13.10
C SER A 125 -1.29 5.87 -12.78
N VAL A 126 -1.86 6.51 -11.76
CA VAL A 126 -3.18 6.20 -11.19
C VAL A 126 -4.18 7.33 -11.50
N PRO A 127 -5.08 7.15 -12.48
CA PRO A 127 -6.14 8.11 -12.78
C PRO A 127 -7.31 7.99 -11.79
N ASN A 128 -7.90 9.11 -11.35
CA ASN A 128 -9.25 9.10 -10.76
C ASN A 128 -10.25 9.89 -11.59
N THR A 129 -11.47 9.38 -11.63
CA THR A 129 -12.61 10.05 -12.25
C THR A 129 -13.18 11.10 -11.29
N PRO A 130 -13.49 12.33 -11.76
CA PRO A 130 -14.20 13.32 -10.95
C PRO A 130 -15.56 12.81 -10.47
N SER A 131 -15.93 13.14 -9.24
CA SER A 131 -17.24 12.82 -8.67
C SER A 131 -18.34 13.69 -9.33
N LYS A 132 -19.44 13.08 -9.76
CA LYS A 132 -20.56 13.76 -10.47
C LYS A 132 -21.69 14.24 -9.54
N GLY A 133 -21.49 14.26 -8.23
CA GLY A 133 -22.52 14.61 -7.24
C GLY A 133 -21.95 15.43 -6.06
N PRO A 134 -22.80 15.90 -5.13
CA PRO A 134 -22.34 16.64 -3.95
C PRO A 134 -21.32 15.79 -3.18
N ASN A 135 -20.26 16.44 -2.65
CA ASN A 135 -19.16 15.80 -1.91
C ASN A 135 -19.68 15.16 -0.61
N LEU A 136 -20.28 13.99 -0.73
CA LEU A 136 -20.55 13.13 0.41
C LEU A 136 -19.22 12.50 0.83
N PRO A 137 -18.86 12.53 2.12
CA PRO A 137 -17.73 11.75 2.59
C PRO A 137 -18.02 10.28 2.26
N LEU A 138 -17.30 9.73 1.29
CA LEU A 138 -17.35 8.32 0.93
C LEU A 138 -16.52 7.60 2.00
N THR A 139 -17.18 7.21 3.08
CA THR A 139 -16.53 6.71 4.28
C THR A 139 -15.85 5.36 4.00
N GLY A 140 -14.53 5.38 3.89
CA GLY A 140 -13.66 4.19 3.89
C GLY A 140 -12.39 4.34 4.74
N GLY A 141 -12.15 5.51 5.36
CA GLY A 141 -11.00 5.72 6.26
C GLY A 141 -11.17 5.01 7.61
N GLN A 142 -10.08 4.89 8.37
CA GLN A 142 -9.99 4.17 9.66
C GLN A 142 -11.12 4.45 10.68
N GLY A 143 -11.82 5.58 10.58
CA GLY A 143 -12.99 5.89 11.41
C GLY A 143 -14.19 4.96 11.23
N THR A 144 -14.39 4.34 10.06
CA THR A 144 -15.52 3.39 9.84
C THR A 144 -15.34 2.07 10.57
N MET A 145 -14.09 1.62 10.76
CA MET A 145 -13.79 0.38 11.50
C MET A 145 -14.28 0.48 12.95
N LEU A 146 -14.13 1.64 13.59
CA LEU A 146 -14.62 1.88 14.94
C LEU A 146 -16.15 1.81 15.00
N PHE A 147 -16.84 2.40 14.03
CA PHE A 147 -18.30 2.34 13.96
C PHE A 147 -18.83 0.92 13.70
N LEU A 148 -18.14 0.12 12.88
CA LEU A 148 -18.51 -1.28 12.66
C LEU A 148 -18.30 -2.14 13.92
N ILE A 149 -17.15 -2.01 14.60
CA ILE A 149 -16.88 -2.75 15.84
C ILE A 149 -17.88 -2.36 16.93
N ALA A 150 -18.16 -1.06 17.09
CA ALA A 150 -19.16 -0.58 18.03
C ALA A 150 -20.57 -1.10 17.69
N GLY A 151 -20.95 -1.09 16.40
CA GLY A 151 -22.23 -1.63 15.93
C GLY A 151 -22.40 -3.12 16.24
N VAL A 152 -21.36 -3.94 15.99
CA VAL A 152 -21.38 -5.37 16.32
C VAL A 152 -21.45 -5.60 17.83
N ALA A 153 -20.74 -4.80 18.64
CA ALA A 153 -20.79 -4.90 20.10
C ALA A 153 -22.19 -4.61 20.68
N ILE A 154 -22.90 -3.60 20.13
CA ILE A 154 -24.27 -3.25 20.55
C ILE A 154 -25.23 -4.40 20.22
N ILE A 155 -25.13 -5.00 19.02
CA ILE A 155 -25.99 -6.13 18.62
C ILE A 155 -25.71 -7.37 19.49
N GLY A 156 -24.44 -7.65 19.79
CA GLY A 156 -24.04 -8.76 20.68
C GLY A 156 -24.61 -8.63 22.10
N ALA A 157 -24.61 -7.42 22.66
CA ALA A 157 -25.18 -7.16 23.99
C ALA A 157 -26.72 -7.35 24.02
N ALA A 158 -27.43 -6.95 22.96
CA ALA A 158 -28.87 -7.15 22.84
C ALA A 158 -29.25 -8.63 22.65
N GLY A 159 -28.48 -9.38 21.84
CA GLY A 159 -28.69 -10.83 21.66
C GLY A 159 -28.36 -11.64 22.92
N GLY A 160 -27.29 -11.29 23.63
CA GLY A 160 -26.89 -11.95 24.87
C GLY A 160 -27.92 -11.80 26.00
N THR A 161 -28.50 -10.61 26.17
CA THR A 161 -29.50 -10.36 27.22
C THR A 161 -30.82 -11.12 26.98
N LEU A 162 -31.23 -11.33 25.73
CA LEU A 162 -32.44 -12.11 25.40
C LEU A 162 -32.26 -13.61 25.66
N ILE A 163 -31.08 -14.18 25.39
CA ILE A 163 -30.79 -15.60 25.66
C ILE A 163 -30.75 -15.87 27.17
N PHE A 164 -30.18 -14.96 27.96
CA PHE A 164 -30.16 -15.09 29.43
C PHE A 164 -31.56 -14.98 30.08
N ARG A 165 -32.51 -14.26 29.47
CA ARG A 165 -33.91 -14.23 29.94
C ARG A 165 -34.66 -15.53 29.63
N LYS A 166 -34.33 -16.20 28.53
CA LYS A 166 -35.00 -17.45 28.12
C LYS A 166 -34.43 -18.69 28.83
N ALA A 167 -33.17 -18.64 29.29
CA ALA A 167 -32.54 -19.70 30.07
C ALA A 167 -32.88 -19.67 31.57
N ARG A 168 -33.66 -18.67 32.03
CA ARG A 168 -34.14 -18.53 33.42
C ARG A 168 -35.67 -18.61 33.54
N ALA A 169 -36.37 -19.07 32.50
CA ALA A 169 -37.81 -19.34 32.51
C ALA A 169 -38.07 -20.84 32.55
#